data_AF-K1RTC2-F1
#
_entry.id   AF-K1RTC2-F1
#
_cell.length_a   1.000
_cell.length_b   1.000
_cell.length_c   1.000
_cell.angle_alpha   90.00
_cell.angle_beta   90.00
_cell.angle_gamma   90.00
#
_symmetry.space_group_name_H-M   'P 1'
#
loop_
_entity.id
_entity.type
_entity.pdbx_description
1 polymer ?
#
loop_
_entity_poly.entity_id
_entity_poly.type
_entity_poly.pdbx_seq_one_letter_code
_entity_poly.pdbx_strand_id
1 'polypeptide(L)'
;MISGFDKYFQIAPCFRDEDPRADRAPGEFYQVDFEMAFATQEDVLAVMEELVPTVFKKFTDWKVDEGPFIRIPYREAMEKYGIDKPDLRNPLIIQDATKIFAGTEFKAFQDKVIKAIVVPNGAAQGRKFFDNMT
;
A
#
# COMPACT_ATOMS: atom_id res chain seq x y z
N MET A 1 -22.45 -15.28 -10.84
CA MET A 1 -21.57 -16.44 -11.16
C MET A 1 -22.27 -17.38 -12.13
N ILE A 2 -21.52 -18.12 -12.95
CA ILE A 2 -22.09 -18.96 -14.03
C ILE A 2 -22.96 -20.10 -13.51
N SER A 3 -22.58 -20.71 -12.38
CA SER A 3 -23.30 -21.82 -11.75
C SER A 3 -24.58 -21.40 -11.01
N GLY A 4 -24.95 -20.11 -11.03
CA GLY A 4 -26.15 -19.60 -10.38
C GLY A 4 -26.00 -19.35 -8.87
N PHE A 5 -24.83 -19.60 -8.27
CA PHE A 5 -24.55 -19.14 -6.91
C PHE A 5 -24.48 -17.61 -6.87
N ASP A 6 -25.18 -17.02 -5.91
CA ASP A 6 -25.24 -15.56 -5.72
C ASP A 6 -24.01 -15.04 -4.96
N LYS A 7 -23.67 -15.64 -3.82
CA LYS A 7 -22.48 -15.31 -3.03
C LYS A 7 -21.75 -16.58 -2.61
N TYR A 8 -20.43 -16.54 -2.65
CA TYR A 8 -19.55 -17.66 -2.35
C TYR A 8 -18.39 -17.19 -1.46
N PHE A 9 -17.91 -18.05 -0.57
CA PHE A 9 -16.63 -17.86 0.11
C PHE A 9 -15.98 -19.20 0.49
N GLN A 10 -14.67 -19.20 0.65
CA GLN A 10 -13.87 -20.33 1.13
C GLN A 10 -12.60 -19.85 1.84
N ILE A 11 -12.19 -20.54 2.89
CA ILE A 11 -10.80 -20.46 3.39
C ILE A 11 -10.01 -21.51 2.62
N ALA A 12 -9.36 -21.08 1.54
CA ALA A 12 -8.77 -21.98 0.55
C ALA A 12 -7.24 -22.05 0.71
N PRO A 13 -6.64 -23.25 0.66
CA PRO A 13 -5.21 -23.38 0.44
C PRO A 13 -4.87 -22.99 -1.01
N CYS A 14 -3.85 -22.17 -1.16
CA CYS A 14 -3.35 -21.67 -2.42
C CYS A 14 -1.87 -22.03 -2.55
N PHE A 15 -1.45 -22.39 -3.76
CA PHE A 15 -0.10 -22.85 -4.03
C PHE A 15 0.59 -21.91 -5.02
N ARG A 16 1.80 -21.43 -4.68
CA ARG A 16 2.65 -20.63 -5.56
C ARG A 16 4.10 -21.10 -5.45
N ASP A 17 4.68 -21.45 -6.60
CA ASP A 17 6.10 -21.80 -6.72
C ASP A 17 6.92 -20.54 -7.02
N GLU A 18 7.08 -19.69 -6.00
CA GLU A 18 7.84 -18.44 -6.05
C GLU A 18 8.87 -18.41 -4.92
N ASP A 19 9.99 -17.71 -5.13
CA ASP A 19 11.04 -17.59 -4.10
C ASP A 19 10.47 -17.07 -2.77
N PRO A 20 10.79 -17.64 -1.60
CA PRO A 20 10.30 -17.09 -0.35
C PRO A 20 10.79 -15.65 -0.11
N ARG A 21 9.95 -14.87 0.57
CA ARG A 21 10.26 -13.53 1.10
C ARG A 21 9.72 -13.45 2.53
N ALA A 22 10.06 -12.39 3.27
CA ALA A 22 9.61 -12.23 4.66
C ALA A 22 8.08 -12.30 4.80
N ASP A 23 7.34 -11.86 3.79
CA ASP A 23 5.88 -11.88 3.69
C ASP A 23 5.32 -12.91 2.69
N ARG A 24 6.17 -13.79 2.14
CA ARG A 24 5.77 -14.81 1.14
C ARG A 24 6.18 -16.20 1.59
N ALA A 25 5.20 -16.98 2.01
CA ALA A 25 5.38 -18.39 2.35
C ALA A 25 5.73 -19.21 1.09
N PRO A 26 6.71 -20.13 1.16
CA PRO A 26 7.04 -21.01 0.04
C PRO A 26 5.98 -22.10 -0.11
N GLY A 27 5.52 -22.31 -1.35
CA GLY A 27 4.56 -23.38 -1.64
C GLY A 27 3.14 -23.01 -1.26
N GLU A 28 2.73 -23.28 -0.02
CA GLU A 28 1.32 -23.19 0.43
C GLU A 28 1.05 -21.98 1.33
N PHE A 29 -0.08 -21.32 1.12
CA PHE A 29 -0.65 -20.30 2.01
C PHE A 29 -2.18 -20.30 1.93
N TYR A 30 -2.86 -19.69 2.89
CA TYR A 30 -4.33 -19.65 2.94
C TYR A 30 -4.88 -18.29 2.51
N GLN A 31 -5.97 -18.31 1.76
CA GLN A 31 -6.73 -17.11 1.40
C GLN A 31 -8.17 -17.21 1.90
N VAL A 32 -8.75 -16.07 2.27
CA VAL A 32 -10.20 -15.90 2.34
C VAL A 32 -10.65 -15.51 0.94
N ASP A 33 -11.05 -16.51 0.17
CA ASP A 33 -11.56 -16.36 -1.19
C ASP A 33 -13.06 -16.12 -1.15
N PHE A 34 -13.58 -15.16 -1.90
CA PHE A 34 -15.02 -14.89 -1.96
C PHE A 34 -15.41 -14.21 -3.27
N GLU A 35 -16.64 -14.43 -3.70
CA GLU A 35 -17.17 -13.93 -4.96
C GLU A 35 -18.66 -13.58 -4.82
N MET A 36 -19.12 -12.57 -5.55
CA MET A 36 -20.52 -12.11 -5.51
C MET A 36 -21.05 -11.86 -6.93
N ALA A 37 -22.22 -12.39 -7.25
CA ALA A 37 -22.92 -12.14 -8.50
C ALA A 37 -23.59 -10.76 -8.47
N PHE A 38 -23.65 -10.09 -9.64
CA PHE A 38 -24.32 -8.80 -9.81
C PHE A 38 -23.86 -7.68 -8.85
N ALA A 39 -22.69 -7.85 -8.23
CA ALA A 39 -22.11 -6.90 -7.30
C ALA A 39 -21.36 -5.78 -8.04
N THR A 40 -21.42 -4.57 -7.48
CA THR A 40 -20.53 -3.48 -7.82
C THR A 40 -19.25 -3.54 -6.99
N GLN A 41 -18.26 -2.72 -7.33
CA GLN A 41 -17.04 -2.59 -6.51
C GLN A 41 -17.37 -2.18 -5.06
N GLU A 42 -18.35 -1.31 -4.86
CA GLU A 42 -18.76 -0.85 -3.52
C GLU A 42 -19.32 -1.99 -2.67
N ASP A 43 -20.11 -2.88 -3.27
CA ASP A 43 -20.68 -4.02 -2.57
C ASP A 43 -19.59 -4.97 -2.06
N VAL A 44 -18.55 -5.21 -2.88
CA VAL A 44 -17.40 -6.05 -2.51
C VAL A 44 -16.56 -5.40 -1.42
N LEU A 45 -16.28 -4.09 -1.54
CA LEU A 45 -15.50 -3.36 -0.55
C LEU A 45 -16.24 -3.26 0.79
N ALA A 46 -17.56 -3.07 0.79
CA ALA A 46 -18.36 -3.03 2.02
C ALA A 46 -18.25 -4.32 2.85
N VAL A 47 -18.22 -5.49 2.19
CA VAL A 47 -17.99 -6.77 2.88
C VAL A 47 -16.62 -6.80 3.56
N MET A 48 -15.57 -6.31 2.89
CA MET A 48 -14.23 -6.26 3.46
C MET A 48 -14.10 -5.23 4.60
N GLU A 49 -14.74 -4.07 4.45
CA GLU A 49 -14.81 -3.03 5.47
C GLU A 49 -15.55 -3.50 6.73
N GLU A 50 -16.48 -4.46 6.63
CA GLU A 50 -17.09 -5.12 7.79
C GLU A 50 -16.21 -6.24 8.35
N LEU A 51 -15.66 -7.09 7.48
CA LEU A 51 -14.90 -8.29 7.87
C LEU A 51 -13.62 -7.95 8.64
N VAL A 52 -12.80 -7.04 8.11
CA VAL A 52 -11.46 -6.78 8.65
C VAL A 52 -11.52 -6.24 10.09
N PRO A 53 -12.27 -5.15 10.40
CA PRO A 53 -12.37 -4.64 11.76
C PRO A 53 -12.98 -5.67 12.72
N THR A 54 -13.95 -6.46 12.26
CA THR A 54 -14.60 -7.50 13.09
C THR A 54 -13.60 -8.56 13.54
N VAL A 55 -12.74 -9.03 12.64
CA VAL A 55 -11.68 -10.01 12.96
C VAL A 55 -10.67 -9.41 13.95
N PHE A 56 -10.20 -8.19 13.69
CA PHE A 56 -9.26 -7.52 14.60
C PHE A 56 -9.85 -7.31 16.00
N LYS A 57 -11.09 -6.82 16.11
CA LYS A 57 -11.79 -6.63 17.40
C LYS A 57 -11.98 -7.94 18.16
N LYS A 58 -12.21 -9.05 17.45
CA LYS A 58 -12.48 -10.35 18.08
C LYS A 58 -11.22 -11.02 18.61
N PHE A 59 -10.09 -10.87 17.91
CA PHE A 59 -8.87 -11.63 18.18
C PHE A 59 -7.70 -10.79 18.71
N THR A 60 -7.83 -9.47 18.77
CA THR A 60 -6.80 -8.56 19.26
C THR A 60 -7.40 -7.38 20.04
N ASP A 61 -6.62 -6.75 20.91
CA ASP A 61 -6.99 -5.49 21.57
C ASP A 61 -6.43 -4.25 20.85
N TRP A 62 -5.99 -4.41 19.60
CA TRP A 62 -5.39 -3.32 18.83
C TRP A 62 -6.46 -2.32 18.40
N LYS A 63 -6.13 -1.03 18.51
CA LYS A 63 -6.94 0.04 17.94
C LYS A 63 -6.71 0.06 16.43
N VAL A 64 -7.72 -0.35 15.69
CA VAL A 64 -7.75 -0.31 14.22
C VAL A 64 -8.89 0.59 13.76
N ASP A 65 -8.78 1.13 12.55
CA ASP A 65 -9.86 1.90 11.95
C ASP A 65 -11.09 1.02 11.74
N GLU A 66 -12.28 1.55 12.00
CA GLU A 66 -13.55 0.81 11.86
C GLU A 66 -14.21 1.01 10.49
N GLY A 67 -13.55 1.75 9.60
CA GLY A 67 -14.08 2.13 8.30
C GLY A 67 -14.99 3.37 8.33
N PRO A 68 -15.43 3.87 7.15
CA PRO A 68 -14.98 3.42 5.83
C PRO A 68 -13.49 3.70 5.64
N PHE A 69 -12.77 2.78 5.00
CA PHE A 69 -11.32 2.92 4.86
C PHE A 69 -10.96 4.03 3.88
N ILE A 70 -9.80 4.66 4.09
CA ILE A 70 -9.27 5.66 3.17
C ILE A 70 -8.99 4.99 1.83
N ARG A 71 -9.57 5.55 0.76
CA ARG A 71 -9.36 5.07 -0.60
C ARG A 71 -8.42 6.00 -1.35
N ILE A 72 -7.29 5.47 -1.77
CA ILE A 72 -6.26 6.22 -2.48
C ILE A 72 -6.17 5.65 -3.90
N PRO A 73 -6.42 6.46 -4.94
CA PRO A 73 -6.20 6.03 -6.32
C PRO A 73 -4.75 5.60 -6.53
N TYR A 74 -4.54 4.52 -7.29
CA TYR A 74 -3.19 3.98 -7.56
C TYR A 74 -2.17 5.07 -7.96
N ARG A 75 -2.53 5.95 -8.90
CA ARG A 75 -1.65 7.03 -9.36
C ARG A 75 -1.31 8.00 -8.22
N GLU A 76 -2.26 8.31 -7.36
CA GLU A 76 -2.00 9.15 -6.19
C GLU A 76 -1.09 8.45 -5.18
N ALA A 77 -1.30 7.15 -4.95
CA ALA A 77 -0.45 6.36 -4.06
C ALA A 77 1.01 6.33 -4.53
N MET A 78 1.21 6.07 -5.82
CA MET A 78 2.54 6.07 -6.44
C MET A 78 3.19 7.47 -6.43
N GLU A 79 2.43 8.53 -6.68
CA GLU A 79 2.97 9.90 -6.69
C GLU A 79 3.33 10.41 -5.29
N LYS A 80 2.50 10.12 -4.27
CA LYS A 80 2.69 10.62 -2.90
C LYS A 80 3.57 9.74 -2.03
N TYR A 81 3.54 8.41 -2.23
CA TYR A 81 4.19 7.45 -1.33
C TYR A 81 5.18 6.53 -2.05
N GLY A 82 5.17 6.49 -3.39
CA GLY A 82 6.08 5.64 -4.18
C GLY A 82 5.76 4.15 -4.13
N ILE A 83 4.61 3.78 -3.56
CA ILE A 83 4.15 2.40 -3.38
C ILE A 83 2.62 2.34 -3.42
N ASP A 84 2.09 1.22 -3.89
CA ASP A 84 0.64 0.93 -4.02
C ASP A 84 0.01 0.39 -2.73
N LYS A 85 0.82 0.03 -1.74
CA LYS A 85 0.45 -0.32 -0.36
C LYS A 85 1.07 0.63 0.68
N PRO A 86 0.72 1.93 0.68
CA PRO A 86 1.38 2.92 1.51
C PRO A 86 1.14 2.70 3.01
N ASP A 87 2.18 2.87 3.82
CA ASP A 87 2.04 2.94 5.28
C ASP A 87 1.65 4.37 5.68
N LEU A 88 0.36 4.59 5.92
CA LEU A 88 -0.20 5.90 6.26
C LEU A 88 0.20 6.42 7.65
N ARG A 89 0.86 5.60 8.47
CA ARG A 89 1.41 6.03 9.77
C ARG A 89 2.71 6.79 9.60
N ASN A 90 3.40 6.62 8.47
CA ASN A 90 4.58 7.38 8.13
C ASN A 90 4.18 8.75 7.56
N PRO A 91 4.56 9.87 8.21
CA PRO A 91 4.14 11.21 7.77
C PRO A 91 4.89 11.72 6.54
N LEU A 92 5.92 10.99 6.07
CA LEU A 92 6.75 11.42 4.94
C LEU A 92 5.98 11.27 3.62
N ILE A 93 5.91 12.37 2.87
CA ILE A 93 5.23 12.43 1.57
C ILE A 93 6.23 12.90 0.51
N ILE A 94 6.19 12.24 -0.64
CA ILE A 94 6.95 12.59 -1.83
C ILE A 94 6.39 13.87 -2.45
N GLN A 95 7.30 14.79 -2.78
CA GLN A 95 7.02 16.05 -3.45
C GLN A 95 7.67 16.04 -4.83
N ASP A 96 6.94 16.57 -5.83
CA ASP A 96 7.50 16.76 -7.16
C ASP A 96 8.25 18.09 -7.24
N ALA A 97 9.57 18.00 -7.44
CA ALA A 97 10.45 19.15 -7.61
C ALA A 97 10.91 19.34 -9.07
N THR A 98 10.39 18.55 -10.01
CA THR A 98 10.81 18.56 -11.43
C THR A 98 10.70 19.95 -12.04
N LYS A 99 9.61 20.67 -11.77
CA LYS A 99 9.40 22.04 -12.29
C LYS A 99 10.39 23.06 -11.71
N ILE A 100 10.83 22.86 -10.47
CA ILE A 100 11.77 23.76 -9.79
C ILE A 100 13.15 23.69 -10.44
N PHE A 101 13.54 22.51 -10.91
CA PHE A 101 14.82 22.26 -11.57
C PHE A 101 14.73 22.29 -13.12
N ALA A 102 13.62 22.76 -13.68
CA ALA A 102 13.49 22.90 -15.12
C ALA A 102 14.57 23.86 -15.66
N GLY A 103 15.35 23.40 -16.64
CA GLY A 103 16.44 24.19 -17.23
C GLY A 103 17.67 24.34 -16.32
N THR A 104 17.83 23.50 -15.29
CA THR A 104 19.03 23.52 -14.46
C THR A 104 20.30 23.16 -15.25
N GLU A 105 21.39 23.88 -14.99
CA GLU A 105 22.73 23.54 -15.50
C GLU A 105 23.36 22.34 -14.77
N PHE A 106 22.76 21.91 -13.66
CA PHE A 106 23.24 20.77 -12.90
C PHE A 106 22.89 19.46 -13.60
N LYS A 107 23.88 18.91 -14.31
CA LYS A 107 23.74 17.70 -15.16
C LYS A 107 23.06 16.50 -14.50
N ALA A 108 23.18 16.34 -13.17
CA ALA A 108 22.56 15.21 -12.49
C ALA A 108 21.03 15.26 -12.51
N PHE A 109 20.44 16.47 -12.63
CA PHE A 109 19.01 16.75 -12.58
C PHE A 109 18.41 17.19 -13.93
N GLN A 110 19.26 17.55 -14.90
CA GLN A 110 18.83 17.94 -16.23
C GLN A 110 18.01 16.83 -16.91
N ASP A 111 16.84 17.19 -17.45
CA ASP A 111 15.90 16.33 -18.17
C ASP A 111 15.43 15.08 -17.40
N LYS A 112 15.39 15.13 -16.06
CA LYS A 112 14.90 14.05 -15.20
C LYS A 112 13.66 14.44 -14.42
N VAL A 113 12.87 13.44 -14.03
CA VAL A 113 11.83 13.57 -13.01
C VAL A 113 12.50 13.60 -11.64
N ILE A 114 12.21 14.63 -10.86
CA ILE A 114 12.85 14.86 -9.57
C ILE A 114 11.78 14.81 -8.50
N LYS A 115 11.89 13.80 -7.65
CA LYS A 115 11.03 13.58 -6.49
C LYS A 115 11.86 13.75 -5.22
N ALA A 116 11.31 14.43 -4.23
CA ALA A 116 12.00 14.72 -2.97
C ALA A 116 11.10 14.38 -1.78
N ILE A 117 11.70 13.97 -0.66
CA ILE A 117 11.00 13.78 0.61
C ILE A 117 11.57 14.80 1.60
N VAL A 118 10.69 15.53 2.27
CA VAL A 118 11.09 16.48 3.32
C VAL A 118 11.21 15.70 4.63
N VAL A 119 12.42 15.56 5.15
CA VAL A 119 12.69 14.91 6.44
C VAL A 119 12.59 15.96 7.56
N PRO A 120 11.61 15.87 8.47
CA PRO A 120 11.51 16.79 9.60
C PRO A 120 12.79 16.79 10.44
N ASN A 121 13.30 17.99 10.78
CA ASN A 121 14.56 18.17 11.51
C ASN A 121 15.80 17.53 10.85
N GLY A 122 15.74 17.18 9.56
CA GLY A 122 16.86 16.54 8.85
C GLY A 122 18.12 17.40 8.84
N ALA A 123 17.99 18.74 8.82
CA ALA A 123 19.13 19.66 8.86
C ALA A 123 19.94 19.61 10.17
N ALA A 124 19.38 19.08 11.27
CA ALA A 124 20.10 18.91 12.53
C ALA A 124 20.99 17.65 12.55
N GLN A 125 20.87 16.80 11.54
CA GLN A 125 21.63 15.54 11.48
C GLN A 125 23.06 15.78 11.00
N GLY A 126 24.01 15.05 11.58
CA GLY A 126 25.42 15.10 11.18
C GLY A 126 25.68 14.33 9.88
N ARG A 127 26.83 14.58 9.25
CA ARG A 127 27.24 13.94 7.98
C ARG A 127 27.12 12.40 7.99
N LYS A 128 27.55 11.76 9.09
CA LYS A 128 27.51 10.29 9.26
C LYS A 128 26.10 9.71 9.06
N PHE A 129 25.06 10.45 9.45
CA PHE A 129 23.68 10.01 9.25
C PHE A 129 23.35 9.90 7.76
N PHE A 130 23.73 10.89 6.95
CA PHE A 130 23.52 10.89 5.51
C PHE A 130 24.41 9.87 4.77
N ASP A 131 25.67 9.73 5.21
CA ASP A 131 26.60 8.75 4.62
C ASP A 131 26.11 7.30 4.84
N ASN A 132 25.28 7.04 5.85
CA ASN A 132 24.70 5.73 6.16
C ASN A 132 23.37 5.45 5.44
N MET A 133 22.83 6.39 4.65
CA MET A 133 21.55 6.21 3.94
C MET A 133 21.67 5.45 2.61
N THR A 134 22.88 5.28 2.11
CA THR A 134 23.21 4.47 0.93
C THR A 134 23.41 3.02 1.29
#